data_AF-A0A3C1KUB4-F1
#
_entry.id   AF-A0A3C1KUB4-F1
#
_cell.length_a   1.000
_cell.length_b   1.000
_cell.length_c   1.000
_cell.angle_alpha   90.00
_cell.angle_beta   90.00
_cell.angle_gamma   90.00
#
_symmetry.space_group_name_H-M   'P 1'
#
loop_
_entity.id
_entity.type
_entity.pdbx_description
1 polymer ?
#
loop_
_entity_poly.entity_id
_entity_poly.type
_entity_poly.pdbx_seq_one_letter_code
_entity_poly.pdbx_strand_id
1 'polypeptide(L)'
;MWAYFGMRRGGNGYYALDISDPGNPSFLWHINASTTGFTELGQTWSEPVVTRIPGYTDGSGVAKPVLIFGAGYDTNKDSSGLATPDACGRGIFIVDAETGALVWSVTPAANSVKNLRESGLQHSVAAPVTVLDGNGDKLTDRIYFADTGGNVWRVDLPGNVLPTASQTTWQINQLASLGGGNTANDRRFFSAPDVVRIRFDGNPIDAILIGSGDRTNPNATDVNNRFYMIRDLAIGAYTTARPSTADCADEDIVDFRCFLPINNSSLYNITNNRLVTGTEEQRATALAALKAALGWRLNLTGEGEKSLSKSITLSGKVFFTTFTPSSVLDDINVCEPVSGIGRLYVVD
;
A
#
# COMPACT_ATOMS: atom_id res chain seq x y z
N MET A 1 -10.84 -20.95 -16.22
CA MET A 1 -10.01 -19.74 -16.05
C MET A 1 -10.95 -18.56 -15.84
N TRP A 2 -10.64 -17.67 -14.91
CA TRP A 2 -11.49 -16.53 -14.60
C TRP A 2 -10.77 -15.22 -14.90
N ALA A 3 -11.50 -14.21 -15.35
CA ALA A 3 -11.01 -12.86 -15.57
C ALA A 3 -11.72 -11.87 -14.64
N TYR A 4 -10.95 -11.00 -14.01
CA TYR A 4 -11.42 -9.99 -13.07
C TYR A 4 -10.98 -8.62 -13.51
N PHE A 5 -11.88 -7.63 -13.49
CA PHE A 5 -11.54 -6.27 -13.88
C PHE A 5 -12.43 -5.22 -13.22
N GLY A 6 -11.84 -4.04 -13.00
CA GLY A 6 -12.53 -2.84 -12.56
C GLY A 6 -12.85 -1.89 -13.71
N MET A 7 -13.69 -0.89 -13.44
CA MET A 7 -14.07 0.17 -14.38
C MET A 7 -13.10 1.34 -14.39
N ARG A 8 -12.19 1.43 -13.42
CA ARG A 8 -11.28 2.58 -13.25
C ARG A 8 -12.09 3.88 -13.16
N ARG A 9 -11.79 4.87 -14.01
CA ARG A 9 -12.54 6.13 -14.08
C ARG A 9 -14.00 5.98 -14.54
N GLY A 10 -14.36 4.82 -15.13
CA GLY A 10 -15.71 4.56 -15.61
C GLY A 10 -16.73 4.26 -14.51
N GLY A 11 -16.30 3.94 -13.29
CA GLY A 11 -17.23 3.64 -12.20
C GLY A 11 -16.60 2.88 -11.03
N ASN A 12 -17.46 2.44 -10.10
CA ASN A 12 -17.10 1.77 -8.85
C ASN A 12 -17.45 0.27 -8.85
N GLY A 13 -17.46 -0.35 -10.04
CA GLY A 13 -17.79 -1.76 -10.21
C GLY A 13 -16.56 -2.64 -10.40
N TYR A 14 -16.60 -3.85 -9.85
CA TYR A 14 -15.76 -4.97 -10.28
C TYR A 14 -16.62 -6.04 -10.94
N TYR A 15 -16.05 -6.69 -11.95
CA TYR A 15 -16.70 -7.72 -12.74
C TYR A 15 -15.85 -8.99 -12.76
N ALA A 16 -16.52 -10.13 -12.87
CA ALA A 16 -15.89 -11.41 -13.12
C ALA A 16 -16.53 -12.13 -14.30
N LEU A 17 -15.69 -12.72 -15.15
CA LEU A 17 -16.08 -13.57 -16.26
C LEU A 17 -15.42 -14.93 -16.13
N ASP A 18 -16.16 -15.99 -16.46
CA ASP A 18 -15.58 -17.28 -16.75
C ASP A 18 -15.14 -17.31 -18.21
N ILE A 19 -13.85 -17.51 -18.40
CA ILE A 19 -13.18 -17.62 -19.70
C ILE A 19 -12.48 -18.97 -19.84
N SER A 20 -12.99 -20.00 -19.17
CA SER A 20 -12.55 -21.39 -19.35
C SER A 20 -12.70 -21.86 -20.80
N ASP A 21 -13.73 -21.37 -21.48
CA ASP A 21 -13.85 -21.41 -22.93
C ASP A 21 -13.72 -19.98 -23.49
N PRO A 22 -12.55 -19.59 -24.03
CA PRO A 22 -12.35 -18.27 -24.61
C PRO A 22 -13.28 -17.94 -25.79
N GLY A 23 -13.84 -18.96 -26.46
CA GLY A 23 -14.80 -18.78 -27.54
C GLY A 23 -16.22 -18.49 -27.05
N ASN A 24 -16.52 -18.76 -25.78
CA ASN A 24 -17.84 -18.58 -25.19
C ASN A 24 -17.73 -18.12 -23.72
N PRO A 25 -17.25 -16.89 -23.48
CA PRO A 25 -17.12 -16.37 -22.12
C PRO A 25 -18.50 -16.18 -21.47
N SER A 26 -18.63 -16.52 -20.19
CA SER A 26 -19.86 -16.32 -19.42
C SER A 26 -19.67 -15.37 -18.26
N PHE A 27 -20.69 -14.57 -17.96
CA PHE A 27 -20.70 -13.68 -16.81
C PHE A 27 -20.82 -14.46 -15.50
N LEU A 28 -19.98 -14.13 -14.51
CA LEU A 28 -20.06 -14.72 -13.17
C LEU A 28 -20.80 -13.78 -12.22
N TRP A 29 -20.22 -12.60 -11.95
CA TRP A 29 -20.77 -11.66 -10.98
C TRP A 29 -20.29 -10.23 -11.22
N HIS A 30 -21.00 -9.30 -10.59
CA HIS A 30 -20.66 -7.88 -10.53
C HIS A 30 -20.97 -7.36 -9.13
N ILE A 31 -20.04 -6.59 -8.57
CA ILE A 31 -20.20 -5.88 -7.29
C ILE A 31 -19.90 -4.41 -7.48
N ASN A 32 -20.63 -3.54 -6.78
CA ASN A 32 -20.47 -2.09 -6.80
C ASN A 32 -20.85 -1.47 -5.45
N ALA A 33 -20.79 -0.14 -5.31
CA ALA A 33 -21.10 0.53 -4.06
C ALA A 33 -22.55 0.36 -3.55
N SER A 34 -23.48 -0.02 -4.43
CA SER A 34 -24.87 -0.34 -4.06
C SER A 34 -25.04 -1.79 -3.61
N THR A 35 -24.04 -2.64 -3.81
CA THR A 35 -24.04 -4.02 -3.31
C THR A 35 -23.87 -4.02 -1.79
N THR A 36 -24.69 -4.77 -1.07
CA THR A 36 -24.64 -4.83 0.39
C THR A 36 -23.23 -5.20 0.88
N GLY A 37 -22.67 -4.36 1.76
CA GLY A 37 -21.32 -4.53 2.30
C GLY A 37 -20.21 -3.79 1.54
N PHE A 38 -20.53 -3.11 0.43
CA PHE A 38 -19.55 -2.42 -0.42
C PHE A 38 -19.74 -0.89 -0.47
N THR A 39 -20.41 -0.28 0.51
CA THR A 39 -20.70 1.17 0.48
C THR A 39 -19.46 2.07 0.42
N GLU A 40 -18.31 1.55 0.85
CA GLU A 40 -17.01 2.24 0.77
C GLU A 40 -16.30 2.06 -0.58
N LEU A 41 -16.89 1.35 -1.55
CA LEU A 41 -16.27 1.11 -2.85
C LEU A 41 -16.31 2.38 -3.72
N GLY A 42 -15.13 2.97 -3.95
CA GLY A 42 -14.90 4.07 -4.88
C GLY A 42 -14.57 3.58 -6.29
N GLN A 43 -13.99 4.44 -7.12
CA GLN A 43 -13.55 4.04 -8.47
C GLN A 43 -12.54 2.89 -8.41
N THR A 44 -12.74 1.88 -9.24
CA THR A 44 -12.04 0.59 -9.15
C THR A 44 -10.73 0.59 -9.93
N TRP A 45 -9.72 1.25 -9.35
CA TRP A 45 -8.35 1.32 -9.88
C TRP A 45 -7.42 0.22 -9.37
N SER A 46 -7.73 -0.34 -8.21
CA SER A 46 -6.93 -1.39 -7.56
C SER A 46 -7.05 -2.68 -8.37
N GLU A 47 -5.91 -3.25 -8.75
CA GLU A 47 -5.91 -4.56 -9.42
C GLU A 47 -6.14 -5.65 -8.38
N PRO A 48 -7.19 -6.50 -8.52
CA PRO A 48 -7.46 -7.55 -7.56
C PRO A 48 -6.36 -8.62 -7.54
N VAL A 49 -5.88 -8.95 -6.34
CA VAL A 49 -4.95 -10.06 -6.13
C VAL A 49 -5.73 -11.34 -5.87
N VAL A 50 -5.50 -12.36 -6.69
CA VAL A 50 -6.07 -13.70 -6.48
C VAL A 50 -5.17 -14.46 -5.50
N THR A 51 -5.72 -14.89 -4.37
CA THR A 51 -4.98 -15.66 -3.35
C THR A 51 -5.92 -16.58 -2.56
N ARG A 52 -5.42 -17.21 -1.51
CA ARG A 52 -6.19 -17.93 -0.48
C ARG A 52 -5.86 -17.33 0.87
N ILE A 53 -6.79 -17.42 1.82
CA ILE A 53 -6.62 -16.85 3.17
C ILE A 53 -6.99 -17.88 4.23
N PRO A 54 -6.49 -17.72 5.47
CA PRO A 54 -6.87 -18.58 6.57
C PRO A 54 -8.36 -18.56 6.88
N GLY A 55 -8.90 -19.74 7.21
CA GLY A 55 -10.31 -19.91 7.61
C GLY A 55 -11.35 -19.85 6.48
N TYR A 56 -10.95 -19.60 5.23
CA TYR A 56 -11.87 -19.56 4.10
C TYR A 56 -11.79 -20.84 3.25
N THR A 57 -12.70 -21.77 3.51
CA THR A 57 -12.71 -23.13 2.92
C THR A 57 -14.07 -23.51 2.35
N ASP A 58 -14.09 -24.50 1.45
CA ASP A 58 -15.32 -25.15 1.00
C ASP A 58 -15.87 -26.14 2.04
N GLY A 59 -16.98 -26.80 1.74
CA GLY A 59 -17.60 -27.79 2.64
C GLY A 59 -16.73 -29.03 2.93
N SER A 60 -15.64 -29.22 2.18
CA SER A 60 -14.67 -30.31 2.32
C SER A 60 -13.42 -29.86 3.10
N GLY A 61 -13.35 -28.60 3.52
CA GLY A 61 -12.18 -28.01 4.18
C GLY A 61 -11.06 -27.58 3.22
N VAL A 62 -11.31 -27.52 1.91
CA VAL A 62 -10.33 -27.07 0.93
C VAL A 62 -10.38 -25.54 0.82
N ALA A 63 -9.22 -24.88 0.96
CA ALA A 63 -9.14 -23.43 0.86
C ALA A 63 -9.66 -22.90 -0.49
N LYS A 64 -10.61 -21.97 -0.45
CA LYS A 64 -11.20 -21.34 -1.64
C LYS A 64 -10.37 -20.14 -2.09
N PRO A 65 -10.31 -19.86 -3.40
CA PRO A 65 -9.71 -18.63 -3.90
C PRO A 65 -10.55 -17.40 -3.50
N VAL A 66 -9.86 -16.32 -3.16
CA VAL A 66 -10.43 -15.00 -2.90
C VAL A 66 -9.76 -13.95 -3.77
N LEU A 67 -10.42 -12.81 -3.94
CA LEU A 67 -9.83 -11.60 -4.47
C LEU A 67 -9.63 -10.60 -3.33
N ILE A 68 -8.45 -9.96 -3.29
CA ILE A 68 -8.15 -8.88 -2.36
C ILE A 68 -7.84 -7.62 -3.16
N PHE A 69 -8.54 -6.52 -2.88
CA PHE A 69 -8.35 -5.25 -3.55
C PHE A 69 -8.60 -4.05 -2.64
N GLY A 70 -7.97 -2.93 -2.97
CA GLY A 70 -8.25 -1.64 -2.37
C GLY A 70 -9.66 -1.16 -2.65
N ALA A 71 -10.25 -0.48 -1.67
CA ALA A 71 -11.61 0.04 -1.74
C ALA A 71 -11.79 1.11 -2.83
N GLY A 72 -10.72 1.61 -3.44
CA GLY A 72 -10.77 2.41 -4.66
C GLY A 72 -10.44 3.87 -4.45
N TYR A 73 -10.87 4.70 -5.39
CA TYR A 73 -10.54 6.12 -5.47
C TYR A 73 -11.79 7.00 -5.38
N ASP A 74 -11.71 8.01 -4.52
CA ASP A 74 -12.66 9.12 -4.46
C ASP A 74 -12.18 10.27 -5.36
N THR A 75 -13.07 10.76 -6.21
CA THR A 75 -12.78 11.84 -7.16
C THR A 75 -12.55 13.19 -6.50
N ASN A 76 -12.87 13.36 -5.21
CA ASN A 76 -12.49 14.57 -4.46
C ASN A 76 -10.98 14.84 -4.55
N LYS A 77 -10.15 13.79 -4.72
CA LYS A 77 -8.70 13.87 -4.90
C LYS A 77 -8.23 14.45 -6.23
N ASP A 78 -9.12 14.61 -7.22
CA ASP A 78 -8.81 15.30 -8.49
C ASP A 78 -8.69 16.82 -8.28
N SER A 79 -9.22 17.35 -7.17
CA SER A 79 -9.14 18.77 -6.87
C SER A 79 -7.73 19.21 -6.46
N SER A 80 -7.34 20.41 -6.87
CA SER A 80 -6.08 21.02 -6.47
C SER A 80 -6.10 21.42 -4.99
N GLY A 81 -4.97 21.29 -4.32
CA GLY A 81 -4.81 21.67 -2.92
C GLY A 81 -4.57 20.47 -2.02
N LEU A 82 -4.59 20.71 -0.71
CA LEU A 82 -4.31 19.69 0.29
C LEU A 82 -5.36 18.57 0.24
N ALA A 83 -4.89 17.33 0.31
CA ALA A 83 -5.75 16.17 0.49
C ALA A 83 -6.61 16.32 1.76
N THR A 84 -7.93 16.20 1.59
CA THR A 84 -8.90 16.09 2.69
C THR A 84 -9.33 14.64 2.88
N PRO A 85 -9.99 14.27 3.99
CA PRO A 85 -10.59 12.95 4.14
C PRO A 85 -11.60 12.65 3.02
N ASP A 86 -11.60 11.40 2.55
CA ASP A 86 -12.44 10.92 1.45
C ASP A 86 -13.77 10.39 1.98
N ALA A 87 -14.80 10.37 1.12
CA ALA A 87 -16.13 9.86 1.44
C ALA A 87 -16.28 8.37 1.08
N CYS A 88 -15.47 7.88 0.14
CA CYS A 88 -15.39 6.48 -0.28
C CYS A 88 -13.94 6.10 -0.62
N GLY A 89 -13.72 4.87 -1.08
CA GLY A 89 -12.39 4.38 -1.45
C GLY A 89 -11.54 3.92 -0.27
N ARG A 90 -12.08 3.86 0.95
CA ARG A 90 -11.29 3.73 2.18
C ARG A 90 -11.21 2.28 2.68
N GLY A 91 -10.01 1.71 2.62
CA GLY A 91 -9.72 0.37 3.14
C GLY A 91 -9.55 -0.69 2.06
N ILE A 92 -9.80 -1.95 2.41
CA ILE A 92 -9.70 -3.09 1.48
C ILE A 92 -10.90 -4.02 1.61
N PHE A 93 -11.18 -4.74 0.53
CA PHE A 93 -12.18 -5.81 0.49
C PHE A 93 -11.55 -7.13 0.12
N ILE A 94 -12.10 -8.19 0.71
CA ILE A 94 -11.82 -9.59 0.38
C ILE A 94 -13.14 -10.23 -0.04
N VAL A 95 -13.19 -10.77 -1.25
CA VAL A 95 -14.40 -11.40 -1.81
C VAL A 95 -14.11 -12.81 -2.30
N ASP A 96 -15.14 -13.64 -2.31
CA ASP A 96 -15.11 -14.96 -2.95
C ASP A 96 -14.82 -14.76 -4.44
N ALA A 97 -13.78 -15.40 -4.97
CA ALA A 97 -13.38 -15.23 -6.35
C ALA A 97 -14.39 -15.81 -7.36
N GLU A 98 -15.20 -16.78 -6.94
CA GLU A 98 -16.21 -17.45 -7.76
C GLU A 98 -17.55 -16.71 -7.72
N THR A 99 -17.95 -16.18 -6.56
CA THR A 99 -19.31 -15.63 -6.36
C THR A 99 -19.38 -14.12 -6.17
N GLY A 100 -18.24 -13.45 -5.91
CA GLY A 100 -18.19 -12.03 -5.59
C GLY A 100 -18.74 -11.69 -4.20
N ALA A 101 -19.15 -12.70 -3.41
CA ALA A 101 -19.67 -12.48 -2.08
C ALA A 101 -18.58 -11.91 -1.15
N LEU A 102 -18.94 -10.89 -0.37
CA LEU A 102 -18.03 -10.34 0.64
C LEU A 102 -17.63 -11.43 1.65
N VAL A 103 -16.32 -11.67 1.79
CA VAL A 103 -15.74 -12.57 2.79
C VAL A 103 -15.36 -11.77 4.01
N TRP A 104 -14.59 -10.70 3.82
CA TRP A 104 -14.16 -9.80 4.89
C TRP A 104 -13.72 -8.44 4.31
N SER A 105 -13.71 -7.40 5.14
CA SER A 105 -13.21 -6.07 4.81
C SER A 105 -12.64 -5.39 6.04
N VAL A 106 -11.79 -4.39 5.80
CA VAL A 106 -11.42 -3.40 6.82
C VAL A 106 -11.66 -2.02 6.23
N THR A 107 -12.55 -1.26 6.87
CA THR A 107 -13.02 0.06 6.39
C THR A 107 -13.39 0.94 7.59
N PRO A 108 -13.71 2.23 7.39
CA PRO A 108 -14.20 3.10 8.47
C PRO A 108 -15.59 2.75 9.02
N ALA A 109 -16.34 1.88 8.32
CA ALA A 109 -17.67 1.45 8.75
C ALA A 109 -17.63 0.68 10.08
N ALA A 110 -18.78 0.60 10.76
CA ALA A 110 -18.89 -0.11 12.04
C ALA A 110 -18.44 -1.58 11.96
N ASN A 111 -17.99 -2.13 13.09
CA ASN A 111 -17.68 -3.55 13.18
C ASN A 111 -18.92 -4.38 12.81
N SER A 112 -18.70 -5.45 12.05
CA SER A 112 -19.69 -6.48 11.77
C SER A 112 -19.00 -7.83 11.69
N VAL A 113 -19.73 -8.91 11.38
CA VAL A 113 -19.12 -10.23 11.12
C VAL A 113 -18.09 -10.18 9.99
N LYS A 114 -18.26 -9.27 9.02
CA LYS A 114 -17.42 -9.19 7.82
C LYS A 114 -16.60 -7.90 7.72
N ASN A 115 -16.74 -6.96 8.65
CA ASN A 115 -16.00 -5.70 8.59
C ASN A 115 -15.30 -5.41 9.92
N LEU A 116 -13.98 -5.24 9.87
CA LEU A 116 -13.21 -4.59 10.93
C LEU A 116 -13.24 -3.08 10.71
N ARG A 117 -13.59 -2.33 11.75
CA ARG A 117 -13.56 -0.87 11.75
C ARG A 117 -12.15 -0.36 11.97
N GLU A 118 -11.68 0.49 11.06
CA GLU A 118 -10.49 1.31 11.26
C GLU A 118 -10.79 2.77 10.89
N SER A 119 -10.94 3.61 11.91
CA SER A 119 -11.26 5.04 11.73
C SER A 119 -10.11 5.88 11.20
N GLY A 120 -8.87 5.38 11.28
CA GLY A 120 -7.70 6.01 10.68
C GLY A 120 -7.65 5.92 9.16
N LEU A 121 -8.43 5.02 8.54
CA LEU A 121 -8.55 4.92 7.08
C LEU A 121 -9.38 6.08 6.52
N GLN A 122 -8.77 7.25 6.41
CA GLN A 122 -9.44 8.47 5.94
C GLN A 122 -9.30 8.71 4.45
N HIS A 123 -8.45 7.95 3.75
CA HIS A 123 -8.06 8.24 2.38
C HIS A 123 -8.18 7.02 1.47
N SER A 124 -8.33 7.30 0.18
CA SER A 124 -8.52 6.32 -0.89
C SER A 124 -7.37 5.33 -0.96
N VAL A 125 -7.69 4.05 -1.03
CA VAL A 125 -6.78 2.94 -1.30
C VAL A 125 -6.99 2.55 -2.77
N ALA A 126 -6.39 3.36 -3.66
CA ALA A 126 -6.57 3.23 -5.10
C ALA A 126 -5.61 2.21 -5.74
N ALA A 127 -4.48 1.93 -5.09
CA ALA A 127 -3.45 1.04 -5.61
C ALA A 127 -3.80 -0.44 -5.34
N PRO A 128 -3.18 -1.40 -6.07
CA PRO A 128 -3.20 -2.80 -5.68
C PRO A 128 -2.62 -3.01 -4.28
N VAL A 129 -3.02 -4.10 -3.63
CA VAL A 129 -2.42 -4.56 -2.37
C VAL A 129 -1.23 -5.48 -2.66
N THR A 130 -0.36 -5.68 -1.67
CA THR A 130 0.68 -6.70 -1.69
C THR A 130 0.41 -7.73 -0.61
N VAL A 131 0.30 -8.99 -1.00
CA VAL A 131 0.01 -10.12 -0.10
C VAL A 131 1.29 -10.90 0.20
N LEU A 132 1.37 -11.47 1.39
CA LEU A 132 2.51 -12.25 1.83
C LEU A 132 2.05 -13.48 2.63
N ASP A 133 2.55 -14.64 2.20
CA ASP A 133 2.54 -15.90 2.94
C ASP A 133 3.83 -15.92 3.79
N GLY A 134 3.68 -15.79 5.11
CA GLY A 134 4.80 -15.67 6.02
C GLY A 134 5.37 -17.01 6.48
N ASN A 135 4.57 -18.07 6.41
CA ASN A 135 4.83 -19.37 7.01
C ASN A 135 5.02 -20.51 5.97
N GLY A 136 4.75 -20.24 4.68
CA GLY A 136 4.90 -21.16 3.56
C GLY A 136 3.74 -22.15 3.37
N ASP A 137 2.57 -21.91 3.96
CA ASP A 137 1.41 -22.80 3.89
C ASP A 137 0.48 -22.54 2.67
N LYS A 138 0.87 -21.57 1.81
CA LYS A 138 0.14 -21.10 0.62
C LYS A 138 -1.11 -20.28 0.93
N LEU A 139 -1.26 -19.80 2.16
CA LEU A 139 -2.28 -18.85 2.56
C LEU A 139 -1.63 -17.49 2.82
N THR A 140 -2.36 -16.43 2.49
CA THR A 140 -1.94 -15.06 2.79
C THR A 140 -2.20 -14.76 4.26
N ASP A 141 -1.13 -14.56 5.02
CA ASP A 141 -1.21 -14.16 6.43
C ASP A 141 -1.12 -12.64 6.62
N ARG A 142 -0.55 -11.93 5.63
CA ARG A 142 -0.29 -10.48 5.73
C ARG A 142 -0.60 -9.76 4.43
N ILE A 143 -1.20 -8.58 4.56
CA ILE A 143 -1.53 -7.70 3.44
C ILE A 143 -0.96 -6.32 3.72
N TYR A 144 -0.23 -5.77 2.76
CA TYR A 144 0.32 -4.42 2.79
C TYR A 144 -0.38 -3.58 1.72
N PHE A 145 -0.79 -2.37 2.09
CA PHE A 145 -1.35 -1.41 1.14
C PHE A 145 -1.01 0.01 1.56
N ALA A 146 -1.17 0.94 0.63
CA ALA A 146 -0.95 2.35 0.88
C ALA A 146 -2.15 3.16 0.45
N ASP A 147 -2.36 4.30 1.09
CA ASP A 147 -3.44 5.22 0.77
C ASP A 147 -2.94 6.54 0.16
N THR A 148 -3.87 7.27 -0.43
CA THR A 148 -3.61 8.59 -1.04
C THR A 148 -3.32 9.68 -0.02
N GLY A 149 -3.41 9.42 1.28
CA GLY A 149 -2.98 10.31 2.35
C GLY A 149 -1.51 10.16 2.74
N GLY A 150 -0.79 9.26 2.07
CA GLY A 150 0.61 9.01 2.37
C GLY A 150 0.81 8.06 3.55
N ASN A 151 -0.16 7.20 3.84
CA ASN A 151 -0.01 6.17 4.87
C ASN A 151 0.28 4.81 4.24
N VAL A 152 0.99 3.98 5.00
CA VAL A 152 1.22 2.56 4.69
C VAL A 152 0.61 1.73 5.81
N TRP A 153 -0.19 0.74 5.42
CA TRP A 153 -0.97 -0.09 6.31
C TRP A 153 -0.57 -1.55 6.16
N ARG A 154 -0.69 -2.28 7.26
CA ARG A 154 -0.53 -3.73 7.33
C ARG A 154 -1.77 -4.35 7.96
N VAL A 155 -2.26 -5.43 7.35
CA VAL A 155 -3.32 -6.27 7.90
C VAL A 155 -2.74 -7.65 8.16
N ASP A 156 -3.08 -8.21 9.31
CA ASP A 156 -2.65 -9.53 9.76
C ASP A 156 -3.86 -10.47 9.89
N LEU A 157 -3.73 -11.65 9.29
CA LEU A 157 -4.77 -12.68 9.16
C LEU A 157 -4.37 -13.95 9.93
N PRO A 158 -4.07 -13.90 11.24
CA PRO A 158 -3.62 -15.08 11.96
C PRO A 158 -4.73 -16.13 12.13
N GLY A 159 -4.31 -17.33 12.50
CA GLY A 159 -5.19 -18.44 12.86
C GLY A 159 -5.71 -19.21 11.65
N ASN A 160 -6.85 -19.89 11.81
CA ASN A 160 -7.45 -20.75 10.78
C ASN A 160 -8.98 -20.63 10.74
N VAL A 161 -9.54 -19.55 11.30
CA VAL A 161 -10.97 -19.27 11.32
C VAL A 161 -11.18 -17.80 10.99
N LEU A 162 -12.23 -17.50 10.22
CA LEU A 162 -12.61 -16.12 9.92
C LEU A 162 -12.99 -15.34 11.20
N PRO A 163 -12.77 -14.02 11.23
CA PRO A 163 -13.21 -13.19 12.34
C PRO A 163 -14.72 -13.27 12.62
N THR A 164 -15.09 -13.08 13.89
CA THR A 164 -16.49 -12.89 14.30
C THR A 164 -16.85 -11.41 14.34
N ALA A 165 -18.08 -11.07 14.75
CA ALA A 165 -18.52 -9.68 14.89
C ALA A 165 -17.67 -8.84 15.87
N SER A 166 -16.91 -9.46 16.79
CA SER A 166 -16.00 -8.73 17.68
C SER A 166 -14.76 -8.19 16.96
N GLN A 167 -14.35 -8.79 15.84
CA GLN A 167 -13.18 -8.40 15.05
C GLN A 167 -11.89 -8.31 15.88
N THR A 168 -11.64 -9.32 16.72
CA THR A 168 -10.51 -9.35 17.66
C THR A 168 -9.37 -10.28 17.23
N THR A 169 -9.56 -11.10 16.19
CA THR A 169 -8.57 -12.10 15.75
C THR A 169 -7.65 -11.55 14.66
N TRP A 170 -8.21 -10.87 13.67
CA TRP A 170 -7.45 -10.17 12.64
C TRP A 170 -7.30 -8.71 13.02
N GLN A 171 -6.23 -8.08 12.57
CA GLN A 171 -5.90 -6.72 12.98
C GLN A 171 -5.31 -5.92 11.83
N ILE A 172 -5.41 -4.60 11.95
CA ILE A 172 -4.80 -3.63 11.06
C ILE A 172 -3.89 -2.71 11.87
N ASN A 173 -2.74 -2.37 11.30
CA ASN A 173 -1.76 -1.49 11.90
C ASN A 173 -1.31 -0.46 10.86
N GLN A 174 -1.33 0.83 11.24
CA GLN A 174 -0.73 1.89 10.45
C GLN A 174 0.79 1.82 10.61
N LEU A 175 1.49 1.25 9.63
CA LEU A 175 2.94 1.10 9.68
C LEU A 175 3.66 2.44 9.52
N ALA A 176 3.17 3.29 8.62
CA ALA A 176 3.80 4.57 8.38
C ALA A 176 2.80 5.67 8.06
N SER A 177 3.16 6.90 8.43
CA SER A 177 2.50 8.13 8.03
C SER A 177 3.56 9.08 7.46
N LEU A 178 3.60 9.13 6.13
CA LEU A 178 4.67 9.76 5.33
C LEU A 178 4.22 11.01 4.56
N GLY A 179 2.90 11.18 4.42
CA GLY A 179 2.26 12.44 4.04
C GLY A 179 2.42 13.52 5.12
N GLY A 180 1.94 14.72 4.84
CA GLY A 180 1.96 15.85 5.76
C GLY A 180 0.87 16.86 5.47
N GLY A 181 0.50 17.66 6.47
CA GLY A 181 -0.63 18.60 6.39
C GLY A 181 -0.36 19.92 5.65
N ASN A 182 0.62 19.95 4.73
CA ASN A 182 0.90 21.13 3.91
C ASN A 182 1.31 20.70 2.49
N THR A 183 1.27 21.63 1.53
CA THR A 183 1.32 21.31 0.10
C THR A 183 2.62 20.61 -0.26
N ALA A 184 3.74 21.14 0.25
CA ALA A 184 5.07 20.57 0.05
C ALA A 184 5.22 19.12 0.55
N ASN A 185 4.32 18.65 1.41
CA ASN A 185 4.33 17.32 2.01
C ASN A 185 3.06 16.50 1.71
N ASP A 186 2.16 16.93 0.82
CA ASP A 186 0.99 16.16 0.39
C ASP A 186 1.41 14.98 -0.53
N ARG A 187 2.17 14.05 0.06
CA ARG A 187 2.74 12.88 -0.60
C ARG A 187 1.69 11.79 -0.65
N ARG A 188 1.21 11.51 -1.86
CA ARG A 188 0.18 10.50 -2.10
C ARG A 188 0.81 9.22 -2.66
N PHE A 189 0.20 8.08 -2.36
CA PHE A 189 0.61 6.79 -2.92
C PHE A 189 -0.45 6.26 -3.89
N PHE A 190 -0.02 5.97 -5.13
CA PHE A 190 -0.84 5.42 -6.21
C PHE A 190 -0.29 4.11 -6.79
N SER A 191 0.77 3.57 -6.17
CA SER A 191 1.35 2.27 -6.50
C SER A 191 1.33 1.35 -5.28
N ALA A 192 1.31 0.04 -5.54
CA ALA A 192 1.37 -0.95 -4.48
C ALA A 192 2.76 -0.92 -3.81
N PRO A 193 2.85 -1.18 -2.49
CA PRO A 193 4.14 -1.41 -1.84
C PRO A 193 4.86 -2.63 -2.45
N ASP A 194 6.17 -2.54 -2.67
CA ASP A 194 7.02 -3.69 -2.95
C ASP A 194 7.57 -4.23 -1.62
N VAL A 195 7.34 -5.51 -1.30
CA VAL A 195 7.68 -6.07 0.01
C VAL A 195 8.62 -7.23 -0.21
N VAL A 196 9.82 -7.13 0.37
CA VAL A 196 10.85 -8.17 0.27
C VAL A 196 11.46 -8.49 1.62
N ARG A 197 11.64 -9.78 1.89
CA ARG A 197 12.34 -10.23 3.09
C ARG A 197 13.84 -10.11 2.90
N ILE A 198 14.49 -9.38 3.80
CA ILE A 198 15.95 -9.21 3.82
C ILE A 198 16.52 -9.54 5.19
N ARG A 199 17.84 -9.72 5.27
CA ARG A 199 18.56 -9.77 6.55
C ARG A 199 19.20 -8.42 6.82
N PHE A 200 18.83 -7.80 7.93
CA PHE A 200 19.42 -6.56 8.41
C PHE A 200 20.07 -6.82 9.76
N ASP A 201 21.39 -6.59 9.84
CA ASP A 201 22.20 -6.87 11.04
C ASP A 201 22.01 -8.30 11.58
N GLY A 202 21.91 -9.28 10.66
CA GLY A 202 21.68 -10.69 10.97
C GLY A 202 20.21 -11.07 11.18
N ASN A 203 19.33 -10.11 11.47
CA ASN A 203 17.91 -10.36 11.75
C ASN A 203 17.05 -10.30 10.48
N PRO A 204 16.09 -11.22 10.30
CA PRO A 204 15.14 -11.12 9.20
C PRO A 204 14.18 -9.95 9.44
N ILE A 205 13.97 -9.15 8.41
CA ILE A 205 12.96 -8.07 8.38
C ILE A 205 12.25 -8.09 7.02
N ASP A 206 11.06 -7.52 6.96
CA ASP A 206 10.39 -7.26 5.69
C ASP A 206 10.61 -5.78 5.32
N ALA A 207 11.33 -5.54 4.23
CA ALA A 207 11.57 -4.22 3.67
C ALA A 207 10.41 -3.84 2.76
N ILE A 208 9.73 -2.75 3.08
CA ILE A 208 8.57 -2.24 2.36
C ILE A 208 9.00 -1.00 1.58
N LEU A 209 9.00 -1.09 0.26
CA LEU A 209 9.44 -0.05 -0.63
C LEU A 209 8.26 0.59 -1.34
N ILE A 210 8.23 1.92 -1.34
CA ILE A 210 7.14 2.67 -1.95
C ILE A 210 7.58 4.08 -2.31
N GLY A 211 7.12 4.56 -3.47
CA GLY A 211 7.39 5.92 -3.94
C GLY A 211 6.13 6.77 -3.95
N SER A 212 6.24 8.01 -3.51
CA SER A 212 5.14 8.97 -3.58
C SER A 212 5.06 9.64 -4.94
N GLY A 213 3.84 9.99 -5.33
CA GLY A 213 3.58 10.69 -6.58
C GLY A 213 2.09 10.79 -6.84
N ASP A 214 1.60 12.02 -7.02
CA ASP A 214 0.22 12.22 -7.45
C ASP A 214 0.07 11.90 -8.95
N ARG A 215 -0.66 10.81 -9.23
CA ARG A 215 -0.91 10.35 -10.59
C ARG A 215 -2.01 11.14 -11.30
N THR A 216 -2.93 11.77 -10.55
CA THR A 216 -4.03 12.53 -11.14
C THR A 216 -3.60 13.94 -11.52
N ASN A 217 -2.50 14.42 -10.92
CA ASN A 217 -1.86 15.69 -11.26
C ASN A 217 -0.38 15.52 -11.66
N PRO A 218 -0.09 14.89 -12.82
CA PRO A 218 1.28 14.55 -13.22
C PRO A 218 2.16 15.78 -13.46
N ASN A 219 1.57 16.93 -13.79
CA ASN A 219 2.30 18.17 -14.08
C ASN A 219 2.53 19.07 -12.85
N ALA A 220 1.99 18.71 -11.68
CA ALA A 220 2.17 19.51 -10.46
C ALA A 220 3.61 19.51 -9.97
N THR A 221 4.09 20.66 -9.48
CA THR A 221 5.47 20.83 -8.96
C THR A 221 5.50 21.22 -7.48
N ASP A 222 4.34 21.23 -6.82
CA ASP A 222 4.12 21.75 -5.48
C ASP A 222 4.43 20.76 -4.34
N VAL A 223 4.53 19.46 -4.65
CA VAL A 223 4.84 18.39 -3.68
C VAL A 223 6.30 17.93 -3.79
N ASN A 224 7.00 17.87 -2.66
CA ASN A 224 8.33 17.26 -2.58
C ASN A 224 8.21 15.74 -2.39
N ASN A 225 8.17 15.01 -3.51
CA ASN A 225 8.03 13.55 -3.49
C ASN A 225 9.30 12.83 -3.05
N ARG A 226 9.10 11.60 -2.60
CA ARG A 226 10.14 10.76 -2.02
C ARG A 226 9.92 9.30 -2.40
N PHE A 227 11.02 8.57 -2.42
CA PHE A 227 11.02 7.11 -2.40
C PHE A 227 11.44 6.62 -1.02
N TYR A 228 10.81 5.57 -0.52
CA TYR A 228 10.95 5.09 0.84
C TYR A 228 11.30 3.61 0.88
N MET A 229 12.07 3.20 1.87
CA MET A 229 12.10 1.83 2.39
C MET A 229 11.82 1.89 3.88
N ILE A 230 10.76 1.19 4.30
CA ILE A 230 10.34 1.04 5.68
C ILE A 230 10.72 -0.37 6.13
N ARG A 231 11.28 -0.50 7.34
CA ARG A 231 11.57 -1.82 7.93
C ARG A 231 10.39 -2.24 8.79
N ASP A 232 9.73 -3.32 8.38
CA ASP A 232 8.82 -4.05 9.24
C ASP A 232 9.60 -5.13 10.00
N LEU A 233 9.78 -4.92 11.30
CA LEU A 233 10.56 -5.80 12.16
C LEU A 233 9.80 -7.08 12.53
N ALA A 234 8.48 -7.09 12.34
CA ALA A 234 7.63 -8.25 12.66
C ALA A 234 7.36 -9.08 11.40
N ILE A 235 8.21 -10.07 11.15
CA ILE A 235 8.13 -10.95 9.97
C ILE A 235 7.01 -12.00 10.00
N GLY A 236 6.32 -12.15 11.12
CA GLY A 236 5.17 -13.04 11.29
C GLY A 236 3.90 -12.25 11.57
N ALA A 237 2.74 -12.86 11.34
CA ALA A 237 1.46 -12.22 11.63
C ALA A 237 1.28 -11.98 13.13
N TYR A 238 0.76 -10.81 13.51
CA TYR A 238 0.48 -10.52 14.92
C TYR A 238 -0.71 -11.35 15.41
N THR A 239 -0.50 -12.13 16.47
CA THR A 239 -1.53 -12.96 17.11
C THR A 239 -2.04 -12.38 18.43
N THR A 240 -1.35 -11.38 18.97
CA THR A 240 -1.70 -10.70 20.22
C THR A 240 -2.43 -9.40 19.95
N ALA A 241 -3.24 -8.97 20.93
CA ALA A 241 -3.87 -7.66 20.91
C ALA A 241 -2.82 -6.55 20.78
N ARG A 242 -3.21 -5.43 20.18
CA ARG A 242 -2.33 -4.26 20.07
C ARG A 242 -2.00 -3.74 21.48
N PRO A 243 -0.72 -3.47 21.79
CA PRO A 243 -0.32 -2.90 23.06
C PRO A 243 -1.01 -1.55 23.28
N SER A 244 -1.42 -1.29 24.52
CA SER A 244 -1.87 0.01 24.97
C SER A 244 -0.68 0.97 25.17
N THR A 245 -0.95 2.26 25.34
CA THR A 245 0.08 3.24 25.69
C THR A 245 0.78 2.91 27.02
N ALA A 246 0.08 2.25 27.95
CA ALA A 246 0.67 1.81 29.21
C ALA A 246 1.63 0.63 29.00
N ASP A 247 1.24 -0.34 28.16
CA ASP A 247 2.10 -1.49 27.82
C ASP A 247 3.38 -1.02 27.12
N CYS A 248 3.28 -0.02 26.24
CA CYS A 248 4.44 0.55 25.55
C CYS A 248 5.36 1.42 26.44
N ALA A 249 4.95 1.74 27.67
CA ALA A 249 5.77 2.47 28.63
C ALA A 249 6.57 1.53 29.54
N ASP A 250 6.26 0.24 29.52
CA ASP A 250 7.02 -0.78 30.22
C ASP A 250 8.27 -1.14 29.41
N GLU A 251 9.46 -0.93 29.99
CA GLU A 251 10.73 -1.22 29.30
C GLU A 251 10.94 -2.73 29.08
N ASP A 252 10.23 -3.59 29.80
CA ASP A 252 10.29 -5.04 29.61
C ASP A 252 9.42 -5.51 28.41
N ILE A 253 8.51 -4.66 27.90
CA ILE A 253 7.67 -4.97 26.73
C ILE A 253 8.31 -4.40 25.47
N VAL A 254 8.91 -5.30 24.66
CA VAL A 254 9.46 -4.95 23.35
C VAL A 254 8.50 -5.39 22.24
N ASP A 255 7.50 -4.56 21.94
CA ASP A 255 6.60 -4.75 20.79
C ASP A 255 6.84 -3.68 19.73
N PHE A 256 7.09 -4.10 18.49
CA PHE A 256 7.36 -3.17 17.38
C PHE A 256 6.19 -2.19 17.13
N ARG A 257 4.95 -2.58 17.45
CA ARG A 257 3.76 -1.72 17.31
C ARG A 257 3.79 -0.49 18.22
N CYS A 258 4.62 -0.48 19.26
CA CYS A 258 4.82 0.69 20.13
C CYS A 258 5.54 1.85 19.43
N PHE A 259 6.27 1.58 18.35
CA PHE A 259 6.99 2.60 17.57
C PHE A 259 6.23 3.06 16.32
N LEU A 260 4.98 2.61 16.17
CA LEU A 260 4.14 2.96 15.03
C LEU A 260 3.23 4.17 15.34
N PRO A 261 2.95 5.02 14.34
CA PRO A 261 3.37 4.93 12.94
C PRO A 261 4.80 5.48 12.71
N ILE A 262 5.52 4.86 11.78
CA ILE A 262 6.82 5.35 11.29
C ILE A 262 6.60 6.65 10.53
N ASN A 263 7.35 7.68 10.91
CA ASN A 263 7.27 9.01 10.32
C ASN A 263 8.56 9.38 9.56
N ASN A 264 8.52 10.52 8.87
CA ASN A 264 9.66 11.00 8.07
C ASN A 264 10.95 11.24 8.89
N SER A 265 10.87 11.49 10.21
CA SER A 265 12.05 11.63 11.09
C SER A 265 12.63 10.28 11.55
N SER A 266 11.86 9.20 11.46
CA SER A 266 12.30 7.84 11.79
C SER A 266 13.16 7.20 10.69
N LEU A 267 13.30 7.87 9.54
CA LEU A 267 13.96 7.36 8.34
C LEU A 267 15.25 8.13 8.01
N TYR A 268 16.31 7.40 7.70
CA TYR A 268 17.57 7.99 7.28
C TYR A 268 17.49 8.55 5.85
N ASN A 269 18.00 9.77 5.62
CA ASN A 269 17.99 10.39 4.30
C ASN A 269 19.22 9.97 3.48
N ILE A 270 19.02 9.15 2.44
CA ILE A 270 20.08 8.64 1.57
C ILE A 270 20.36 9.50 0.33
N THR A 271 19.66 10.64 0.15
CA THR A 271 19.73 11.46 -1.08
C THR A 271 21.15 11.86 -1.47
N ASN A 272 22.03 12.13 -0.50
CA ASN A 272 23.41 12.54 -0.75
C ASN A 272 24.37 11.37 -1.01
N ASN A 273 23.87 10.13 -1.01
CA ASN A 273 24.61 8.88 -1.26
C ASN A 273 25.93 8.75 -0.45
N ARG A 274 25.95 9.22 0.80
CA ARG A 274 27.18 9.32 1.62
C ARG A 274 27.81 7.96 1.94
N LEU A 275 27.03 6.88 1.91
CA LEU A 275 27.53 5.51 2.10
C LEU A 275 28.50 5.10 0.98
N VAL A 276 28.32 5.64 -0.24
CA VAL A 276 29.18 5.34 -1.40
C VAL A 276 30.17 6.48 -1.66
N THR A 277 29.72 7.73 -1.63
CA THR A 277 30.54 8.89 -2.07
C THR A 277 31.28 9.61 -0.94
N GLY A 278 30.96 9.32 0.32
CA GLY A 278 31.55 10.00 1.48
C GLY A 278 32.99 9.57 1.78
N THR A 279 33.67 10.35 2.63
CA THR A 279 34.93 9.95 3.27
C THR A 279 34.71 8.77 4.23
N GLU A 280 35.77 8.13 4.71
CA GLU A 280 35.67 6.99 5.65
C GLU A 280 34.86 7.34 6.92
N GLU A 281 35.15 8.49 7.54
CA GLU A 281 34.40 9.00 8.70
C GLU A 281 32.92 9.28 8.38
N GLN A 282 32.64 9.84 7.20
CA GLN A 282 31.28 10.12 6.76
C GLN A 282 30.51 8.84 6.49
N ARG A 283 31.16 7.82 5.90
CA ARG A 283 30.56 6.50 5.66
C ARG A 283 30.25 5.79 6.97
N ALA A 284 31.18 5.82 7.93
CA ALA A 284 30.96 5.23 9.26
C ALA A 284 29.77 5.89 9.97
N THR A 285 29.70 7.23 9.95
CA THR A 285 28.59 8.00 10.53
C THR A 285 27.26 7.70 9.82
N ALA A 286 27.26 7.67 8.49
CA ALA A 286 26.08 7.36 7.69
C ALA A 286 25.56 5.94 7.94
N LEU A 287 26.48 4.96 8.07
CA LEU A 287 26.13 3.58 8.35
C LEU A 287 25.53 3.44 9.75
N ALA A 288 26.11 4.07 10.76
CA ALA A 288 25.55 4.09 12.12
C ALA A 288 24.14 4.71 12.15
N ALA A 289 23.95 5.84 11.46
CA ALA A 289 22.65 6.49 11.36
C ALA A 289 21.60 5.63 10.62
N LEU A 290 21.98 4.96 9.53
CA LEU A 290 21.10 4.03 8.81
C LEU A 290 20.74 2.79 9.65
N LYS A 291 21.65 2.31 10.49
CA LYS A 291 21.38 1.20 11.43
C LYS A 291 20.40 1.60 12.53
N ALA A 292 20.52 2.81 13.07
CA ALA A 292 19.60 3.30 14.09
C ALA A 292 18.20 3.65 13.55
N ALA A 293 18.07 3.98 12.26
CA ALA A 293 16.79 4.34 11.66
C ALA A 293 15.88 3.12 11.41
N LEU A 294 14.57 3.35 11.28
CA LEU A 294 13.58 2.31 10.93
C LEU A 294 13.44 2.11 9.41
N GLY A 295 14.45 2.54 8.65
CA GLY A 295 14.45 2.52 7.19
C GLY A 295 15.17 3.73 6.60
N TRP A 296 14.93 3.99 5.31
CA TRP A 296 15.50 5.13 4.61
C TRP A 296 14.50 5.84 3.71
N ARG A 297 14.82 7.08 3.36
CA ARG A 297 14.11 7.90 2.39
C ARG A 297 15.09 8.51 1.40
N LEU A 298 14.65 8.62 0.15
CA LEU A 298 15.34 9.26 -0.96
C LEU A 298 14.45 10.41 -1.46
N ASN A 299 14.94 11.65 -1.42
CA ASN A 299 14.23 12.78 -1.98
C ASN A 299 14.36 12.74 -3.51
N LEU A 300 13.24 12.91 -4.20
CA LEU A 300 13.23 13.11 -5.64
C LEU A 300 13.54 14.59 -5.90
N THR A 301 14.70 14.85 -6.49
CA THR A 301 15.25 16.22 -6.58
C THR A 301 14.83 16.97 -7.84
N GLY A 302 14.27 16.27 -8.84
CA GLY A 302 13.69 16.93 -9.99
C GLY A 302 12.46 17.76 -9.59
N GLU A 303 12.25 18.89 -10.26
CA GLU A 303 11.10 19.76 -9.99
C GLU A 303 9.78 19.03 -10.31
N GLY A 304 8.96 18.79 -9.28
CA GLY A 304 7.75 17.99 -9.42
C GLY A 304 7.99 16.53 -9.80
N GLU A 305 9.20 15.99 -9.60
CA GLU A 305 9.50 14.59 -9.85
C GLU A 305 8.62 13.67 -8.98
N LYS A 306 8.11 12.57 -9.55
CA LYS A 306 7.15 11.66 -8.90
C LYS A 306 7.48 10.21 -9.20
N SER A 307 7.23 9.31 -8.25
CA SER A 307 7.20 7.87 -8.50
C SER A 307 5.78 7.43 -8.81
N LEU A 308 5.54 6.91 -10.01
CA LEU A 308 4.19 6.56 -10.50
C LEU A 308 3.99 5.06 -10.73
N SER A 309 4.99 4.25 -10.41
CA SER A 309 5.02 2.80 -10.61
C SER A 309 5.38 2.07 -9.32
N LYS A 310 5.03 0.78 -9.26
CA LYS A 310 5.52 -0.14 -8.23
C LYS A 310 7.00 -0.42 -8.51
N SER A 311 7.84 -0.41 -7.48
CA SER A 311 9.24 -0.83 -7.62
C SER A 311 9.38 -2.34 -7.78
N ILE A 312 10.53 -2.77 -8.29
CA ILE A 312 10.88 -4.18 -8.37
C ILE A 312 12.20 -4.36 -7.63
N THR A 313 12.22 -5.25 -6.65
CA THR A 313 13.45 -5.61 -5.95
C THR A 313 13.93 -6.98 -6.38
N LEU A 314 15.16 -7.04 -6.89
CA LEU A 314 15.78 -8.27 -7.39
C LEU A 314 17.25 -8.32 -6.97
N SER A 315 17.67 -9.45 -6.40
CA SER A 315 19.08 -9.71 -6.05
C SER A 315 19.71 -8.60 -5.20
N GLY A 316 18.96 -8.07 -4.22
CA GLY A 316 19.40 -7.00 -3.33
C GLY A 316 19.33 -5.59 -3.91
N LYS A 317 18.87 -5.42 -5.16
CA LYS A 317 18.76 -4.11 -5.82
C LYS A 317 17.31 -3.74 -6.07
N VAL A 318 16.99 -2.48 -5.80
CA VAL A 318 15.66 -1.89 -5.99
C VAL A 318 15.66 -1.08 -7.27
N PHE A 319 14.76 -1.41 -8.17
CA PHE A 319 14.52 -0.72 -9.43
C PHE A 319 13.19 0.03 -9.34
N PHE A 320 13.18 1.33 -9.60
CA PHE A 320 11.95 2.11 -9.69
C PHE A 320 12.08 3.23 -10.70
N THR A 321 10.95 3.64 -11.28
CA THR A 321 10.92 4.72 -12.28
C THR A 321 10.23 5.95 -11.75
N THR A 322 10.74 7.11 -12.16
CA THR A 322 10.16 8.41 -11.85
C THR A 322 9.82 9.17 -13.12
N PHE A 323 8.91 10.12 -13.00
CA PHE A 323 8.55 11.08 -14.02
C PHE A 323 8.76 12.49 -13.48
N THR A 324 9.53 13.32 -14.19
CA THR A 324 9.63 14.76 -13.94
C THR A 324 8.86 15.48 -15.04
N PRO A 325 7.87 16.34 -14.72
CA PRO A 325 7.20 17.15 -15.73
C PRO A 325 8.19 18.11 -16.39
N SER A 326 7.84 18.56 -17.59
CA SER A 326 8.62 19.60 -18.25
C SER A 326 8.47 20.93 -17.50
N SER A 327 9.59 21.64 -17.33
CA SER A 327 9.63 23.02 -16.82
C SER A 327 9.53 24.07 -17.94
N VAL A 328 9.43 23.64 -19.20
CA VAL A 328 9.46 24.54 -20.37
C VAL A 328 8.05 25.04 -20.64
N LEU A 329 7.78 26.28 -20.23
CA LEU A 329 6.66 27.10 -20.72
C LEU A 329 7.04 27.93 -21.97
N ASP A 330 8.21 27.69 -22.56
CA ASP A 330 8.72 28.46 -23.69
C ASP A 330 8.28 27.83 -25.02
N ASP A 331 7.01 28.05 -25.38
CA ASP A 331 6.61 28.64 -26.66
C ASP A 331 5.09 28.48 -26.83
N ILE A 332 4.36 29.58 -26.64
CA ILE A 332 2.89 29.67 -26.70
C ILE A 332 2.37 29.38 -28.13
N ASN A 333 3.27 29.14 -29.10
CA ASN A 333 2.96 28.89 -30.50
C ASN A 333 3.16 27.45 -30.97
N VAL A 334 3.53 26.50 -30.11
CA VAL A 334 3.76 25.12 -30.53
C VAL A 334 2.67 24.22 -29.93
N CYS A 335 1.75 23.74 -30.78
CA CYS A 335 0.77 22.70 -30.41
C CYS A 335 1.44 21.31 -30.36
N GLU A 336 2.55 21.18 -29.63
CA GLU A 336 3.21 19.90 -29.38
C GLU A 336 3.10 19.54 -27.90
N PRO A 337 2.78 18.28 -27.56
CA PRO A 337 2.77 17.83 -26.18
C PRO A 337 4.20 17.89 -25.63
N VAL A 338 4.41 18.74 -24.64
CA VAL A 338 5.72 18.88 -23.99
C VAL A 338 5.99 17.62 -23.16
N SER A 339 6.91 16.78 -23.62
CA SER A 339 7.25 15.52 -22.96
C SER A 339 8.02 15.77 -21.68
N GLY A 340 7.59 15.15 -20.57
CA GLY A 340 8.41 15.09 -19.36
C GLY A 340 9.59 14.11 -19.52
N ILE A 341 10.41 14.02 -18.47
CA ILE A 341 11.60 13.16 -18.41
C ILE A 341 11.30 11.96 -17.51
N GLY A 342 11.46 10.75 -18.05
CA GLY A 342 11.47 9.51 -17.27
C GLY A 342 12.89 9.20 -16.76
N ARG A 343 13.02 8.78 -15.50
CA ARG A 343 14.28 8.25 -14.96
C ARG A 343 14.09 6.84 -14.41
N LEU A 344 15.13 6.03 -14.50
CA LEU A 344 15.23 4.75 -13.80
C LEU A 344 16.27 4.90 -12.69
N TYR A 345 15.87 4.57 -11.47
CA TYR A 345 16.75 4.50 -10.32
C TYR A 345 17.09 3.05 -10.01
N VAL A 346 18.33 2.84 -9.58
CA VAL A 346 18.81 1.58 -9.01
C VAL A 346 19.41 1.90 -7.65
N VAL A 347 18.83 1.33 -6.60
CA VAL A 347 19.29 1.53 -5.21
C VAL A 347 19.72 0.18 -4.65
N ASP A 348 20.87 0.18 -3.98
CA ASP A 348 21.47 -0.96 -3.28
C ASP A 348 21.29 -0.79 -1.77
#